data_AF-W5IHA7-F1
#
_entry.id   AF-W5IHA7-F1
#
_cell.length_a   1.000
_cell.length_b   1.000
_cell.length_c   1.000
_cell.angle_alpha   90.00
_cell.angle_beta   90.00
_cell.angle_gamma   90.00
#
_symmetry.space_group_name_H-M   'P 1'
#
loop_
_entity.id
_entity.type
_entity.pdbx_description
1 polymer ?
#
loop_
_entity_poly.entity_id
_entity_poly.type
_entity_poly.pdbx_seq_one_letter_code
_entity_poly.pdbx_strand_id
1 'polypeptide(L)'
;MTEADFSGIHSGNSEEWIETVAQEFRDGFKVLSDIGPAISIFGSARLGKGSPYYKAAQDMASLAAARGKAVITGGGPGIMEAANKGAHLAGGRSVGLGITLPREQGINKYVDTSIIFKHFFVRKIMFLQHSQGIIICPGGFGTFDEMFETLTMIQTRKAPRIPIVLYQGNYWHDLFDWLDTTVLNNGMISPLDPGIVNFTDDVEEAVDIVSPPHTFTSLH
;
A
#
# COMPACT_ATOMS: atom_id res chain seq x y z
N MET A 1 -17.69 15.01 -13.52
CA MET A 1 -18.03 13.99 -12.51
C MET A 1 -19.07 13.09 -13.13
N THR A 2 -18.76 11.80 -13.33
CA THR A 2 -19.82 10.79 -13.50
C THR A 2 -20.29 10.42 -12.11
N GLU A 3 -21.60 10.42 -11.88
CA GLU A 3 -22.21 10.10 -10.60
C GLU A 3 -21.76 8.70 -10.14
N ALA A 4 -21.50 8.56 -8.84
CA ALA A 4 -21.38 7.23 -8.26
C ALA A 4 -22.74 6.55 -8.35
N ASP A 5 -22.77 5.32 -8.88
CA ASP A 5 -23.99 4.55 -8.96
C ASP A 5 -24.37 4.07 -7.55
N PHE A 6 -25.38 4.70 -6.95
CA PHE A 6 -25.95 4.35 -5.66
C PHE A 6 -27.22 3.49 -5.79
N SER A 7 -27.51 2.93 -6.97
CA SER A 7 -28.69 2.07 -7.19
C SER A 7 -28.73 0.83 -6.29
N GLY A 8 -27.61 0.47 -5.66
CA GLY A 8 -27.48 -0.64 -4.72
C GLY A 8 -28.00 -0.40 -3.29
N ILE A 9 -28.63 0.73 -2.96
CA ILE A 9 -29.12 0.94 -1.59
C ILE A 9 -30.21 -0.06 -1.17
N HIS A 10 -30.94 -0.72 -2.08
CA HIS A 10 -31.58 -2.02 -1.82
C HIS A 10 -32.02 -2.74 -3.10
N SER A 11 -31.88 -4.08 -3.10
CA SER A 11 -32.41 -5.09 -4.04
C SER A 11 -31.57 -5.48 -5.28
N GLY A 12 -30.43 -6.11 -5.02
CA GLY A 12 -29.78 -7.07 -5.91
C GLY A 12 -29.46 -8.36 -5.12
N ASN A 13 -29.37 -9.51 -5.78
CA ASN A 13 -29.21 -10.83 -5.16
C ASN A 13 -28.01 -10.86 -4.19
N SER A 14 -28.27 -10.72 -2.88
CA SER A 14 -27.23 -10.60 -1.84
C SER A 14 -26.30 -11.82 -1.81
N GLU A 15 -26.81 -13.00 -2.17
CA GLU A 15 -26.03 -14.23 -2.28
C GLU A 15 -24.97 -14.13 -3.40
N GLU A 16 -25.34 -13.62 -4.56
CA GLU A 16 -24.40 -13.45 -5.68
C GLU A 16 -23.32 -12.42 -5.33
N TRP A 17 -23.70 -11.35 -4.62
CA TRP A 17 -22.75 -10.37 -4.13
C TRP A 17 -21.79 -10.98 -3.10
N ILE A 18 -22.30 -11.72 -2.11
CA ILE A 18 -21.50 -12.43 -1.10
C ILE A 18 -20.53 -13.40 -1.78
N GLU A 19 -21.00 -14.18 -2.74
CA GLU A 19 -20.16 -15.18 -3.40
C GLU A 19 -19.11 -14.54 -4.30
N THR A 20 -19.42 -13.38 -4.91
CA THR A 20 -18.41 -12.56 -5.61
C THR A 20 -17.32 -12.11 -4.64
N VAL A 21 -17.70 -11.56 -3.48
CA VAL A 21 -16.74 -11.12 -2.46
C VAL A 21 -15.90 -12.29 -1.94
N ALA A 22 -16.53 -13.43 -1.65
CA ALA A 22 -15.84 -14.64 -1.20
C ALA A 22 -14.85 -15.14 -2.27
N GLN A 23 -15.23 -15.09 -3.54
CA GLN A 23 -14.37 -15.49 -4.64
C GLN A 23 -13.16 -14.55 -4.79
N GLU A 24 -13.34 -13.24 -4.64
CA GLU A 24 -12.21 -12.30 -4.65
C GLU A 24 -11.21 -12.54 -3.51
N PHE A 25 -11.70 -12.92 -2.32
CA PHE A 25 -10.81 -13.36 -1.24
C PHE A 25 -10.04 -14.61 -1.61
N ARG A 26 -10.72 -15.64 -2.14
CA ARG A 26 -10.07 -16.90 -2.54
C ARG A 26 -9.00 -16.66 -3.59
N ASP A 27 -9.29 -15.87 -4.62
CA ASP A 27 -8.35 -15.55 -5.69
C ASP A 27 -7.19 -14.68 -5.17
N GLY A 28 -7.50 -13.70 -4.32
CA GLY A 28 -6.51 -12.87 -3.63
C GLY A 28 -5.48 -13.70 -2.87
N PHE A 29 -5.93 -14.53 -1.93
CA PHE A 29 -5.04 -15.38 -1.13
C PHE A 29 -4.29 -16.41 -1.98
N LYS A 30 -4.93 -16.98 -3.01
CA LYS A 30 -4.29 -17.97 -3.88
C LYS A 30 -3.18 -17.36 -4.72
N VAL A 31 -3.40 -16.19 -5.32
CA VAL A 31 -2.39 -15.55 -6.18
C VAL A 31 -1.23 -15.00 -5.35
N LEU A 32 -1.52 -14.54 -4.13
CA LEU A 32 -0.53 -13.93 -3.25
C LEU A 32 0.20 -14.93 -2.34
N SER A 33 -0.22 -16.20 -2.28
CA SER A 33 0.43 -17.22 -1.43
C SER A 33 1.90 -17.45 -1.75
N ASP A 34 2.29 -17.27 -3.01
CA ASP A 34 3.60 -17.67 -3.53
C ASP A 34 4.53 -16.47 -3.82
N ILE A 35 4.16 -15.26 -3.40
CA ILE A 35 4.96 -14.05 -3.68
C ILE A 35 6.16 -13.89 -2.74
N GLY A 36 6.21 -14.66 -1.65
CA GLY A 36 7.24 -14.53 -0.62
C GLY A 36 7.07 -13.28 0.25
N PRO A 37 8.10 -12.90 1.04
CA PRO A 37 8.07 -11.67 1.82
C PRO A 37 7.91 -10.45 0.92
N ALA A 38 7.00 -9.53 1.25
CA ALA A 38 6.70 -8.39 0.40
C ALA A 38 6.52 -7.09 1.16
N ILE A 39 6.74 -5.96 0.48
CA ILE A 39 6.41 -4.63 0.98
C ILE A 39 5.38 -3.97 0.06
N SER A 40 4.59 -3.06 0.60
CA SER A 40 3.63 -2.28 -0.16
C SER A 40 4.15 -0.86 -0.34
N ILE A 41 4.02 -0.31 -1.55
CA ILE A 41 4.36 1.08 -1.83
C ILE A 41 3.13 1.81 -2.35
N PHE A 42 2.72 2.85 -1.61
CA PHE A 42 1.62 3.74 -1.95
C PHE A 42 2.10 5.13 -2.36
N GLY A 43 1.30 5.82 -3.17
CA GLY A 43 1.56 7.21 -3.51
C GLY A 43 0.71 7.71 -4.67
N SER A 44 1.00 8.92 -5.13
CA SER A 44 0.21 9.59 -6.17
C SER A 44 0.14 8.82 -7.50
N ALA A 45 -1.08 8.64 -8.02
CA ALA A 45 -1.29 8.20 -9.41
C ALA A 45 -0.94 9.29 -10.46
N ARG A 46 -0.66 10.52 -10.03
CA ARG A 46 -0.50 11.70 -10.92
C ARG A 46 0.95 12.10 -11.16
N LEU A 47 1.87 11.68 -10.30
CA LEU A 47 3.28 12.05 -10.38
C LEU A 47 4.01 11.15 -11.37
N GLY A 48 4.37 11.69 -12.54
CA GLY A 48 5.08 10.95 -13.59
C GLY A 48 6.60 10.98 -13.45
N LYS A 49 7.29 10.46 -14.49
CA LYS A 49 8.76 10.26 -14.54
C LYS A 49 9.63 11.49 -14.28
N GLY A 50 9.10 12.70 -14.45
CA GLY A 50 9.82 13.94 -14.16
C GLY A 50 9.82 14.34 -12.68
N SER A 51 9.03 13.66 -11.85
CA SER A 51 8.96 13.93 -10.41
C SER A 51 10.11 13.24 -9.66
N PRO A 52 10.76 13.91 -8.70
CA PRO A 52 11.74 13.26 -7.82
C PRO A 52 11.11 12.11 -7.02
N TYR A 53 9.83 12.21 -6.65
CA TYR A 53 9.11 11.15 -5.94
C TYR A 53 8.93 9.89 -6.78
N TYR A 54 8.76 10.03 -8.11
CA TYR A 54 8.74 8.88 -9.01
C TYR A 54 10.09 8.16 -9.00
N LYS A 55 11.19 8.91 -9.12
CA LYS A 55 12.53 8.34 -9.07
C LYS A 55 12.79 7.63 -7.74
N ALA A 56 12.48 8.27 -6.62
CA ALA A 56 12.64 7.70 -5.29
C ALA A 56 11.83 6.40 -5.12
N ALA A 57 10.57 6.36 -5.55
CA ALA A 57 9.75 5.15 -5.50
C ALA A 57 10.32 4.01 -6.36
N GLN A 58 10.87 4.33 -7.53
CA GLN A 58 11.55 3.35 -8.37
C GLN A 58 12.80 2.80 -7.67
N ASP A 59 13.58 3.66 -7.01
CA ASP A 59 14.83 3.28 -6.32
C ASP A 59 14.55 2.45 -5.06
N MET A 60 13.57 2.85 -4.25
CA MET A 60 13.10 2.09 -3.07
C MET A 60 12.65 0.68 -3.47
N ALA A 61 11.85 0.56 -4.54
CA ALA A 61 11.38 -0.74 -5.01
C ALA A 61 12.51 -1.61 -5.59
N SER A 62 13.48 -1.01 -6.28
CA SER A 62 14.65 -1.72 -6.80
C SER A 62 15.50 -2.27 -5.66
N LEU A 63 15.70 -1.49 -4.59
CA LEU A 63 16.45 -1.90 -3.41
C LEU A 63 15.71 -3.00 -2.62
N ALA A 64 14.40 -2.87 -2.44
CA ALA A 64 13.59 -3.91 -1.82
C ALA A 64 13.64 -5.23 -2.59
N ALA A 65 13.54 -5.17 -3.92
CA ALA A 65 13.71 -6.34 -4.79
C ALA A 65 15.08 -6.99 -4.66
N ALA A 66 16.16 -6.20 -4.61
CA ALA A 66 17.53 -6.69 -4.38
C ALA A 66 17.69 -7.40 -3.02
N ARG A 67 16.81 -7.11 -2.05
CA ARG A 67 16.74 -7.76 -0.74
C ARG A 67 15.78 -8.96 -0.69
N GLY A 68 15.34 -9.43 -1.86
CA GLY A 68 14.44 -10.58 -1.98
C GLY A 68 13.01 -10.28 -1.51
N LYS A 69 12.60 -9.01 -1.50
CA LYS A 69 11.21 -8.62 -1.19
C LYS A 69 10.43 -8.40 -2.48
N ALA A 70 9.24 -8.99 -2.56
CA ALA A 70 8.28 -8.60 -3.57
C ALA A 70 7.76 -7.17 -3.29
N VAL A 71 7.33 -6.46 -4.34
CA VAL A 71 6.76 -5.11 -4.23
C VAL A 71 5.32 -5.15 -4.69
N ILE A 72 4.41 -4.76 -3.79
CA ILE A 72 2.98 -4.70 -4.03
C ILE A 72 2.56 -3.24 -4.19
N THR A 73 1.79 -2.94 -5.22
CA THR A 73 1.21 -1.61 -5.46
C THR A 73 -0.25 -1.74 -5.89
N GLY A 74 -0.93 -0.61 -6.12
CA GLY A 74 -2.24 -0.61 -6.77
C GLY A 74 -2.22 -0.88 -8.29
N GLY A 75 -1.05 -1.05 -8.89
CA GLY A 75 -0.87 -1.35 -10.32
C GLY A 75 -1.17 -0.19 -11.27
N GLY A 76 -1.62 0.97 -10.77
CA GLY A 76 -1.93 2.13 -11.59
C GLY A 76 -0.69 2.93 -12.07
N PRO A 77 -0.90 4.13 -12.65
CA PRO A 77 0.16 5.02 -13.09
C PRO A 77 0.89 5.70 -11.91
N GLY A 78 1.86 6.55 -12.24
CA GLY A 78 2.53 7.42 -11.29
C GLY A 78 3.48 6.67 -10.34
N ILE A 79 3.37 6.92 -9.03
CA ILE A 79 4.21 6.27 -8.02
C ILE A 79 4.06 4.74 -8.05
N MET A 80 2.86 4.24 -8.28
CA MET A 80 2.61 2.79 -8.38
C MET A 80 3.40 2.20 -9.56
N GLU A 81 3.33 2.82 -10.74
CA GLU A 81 4.14 2.42 -11.91
C GLU A 81 5.63 2.49 -11.60
N ALA A 82 6.10 3.55 -10.93
CA ALA A 82 7.50 3.71 -10.58
C ALA A 82 8.01 2.56 -9.70
N ALA A 83 7.26 2.22 -8.67
CA ALA A 83 7.58 1.11 -7.78
C ALA A 83 7.55 -0.24 -8.51
N ASN A 84 6.50 -0.52 -9.29
CA ASN A 84 6.44 -1.75 -10.10
C ASN A 84 7.62 -1.85 -11.07
N LYS A 85 7.97 -0.74 -11.73
CA LYS A 85 9.11 -0.64 -12.64
C LYS A 85 10.43 -0.94 -11.93
N GLY A 86 10.64 -0.37 -10.75
CA GLY A 86 11.86 -0.60 -9.96
C GLY A 86 12.04 -2.07 -9.61
N ALA A 87 10.99 -2.69 -9.06
CA ALA A 87 11.02 -4.10 -8.70
C ALA A 87 11.25 -5.01 -9.91
N HIS A 88 10.49 -4.80 -10.99
CA HIS A 88 10.57 -5.60 -12.21
C HIS A 88 11.96 -5.52 -12.87
N LEU A 89 12.52 -4.31 -13.02
CA LEU A 89 13.84 -4.12 -13.64
C LEU A 89 14.99 -4.66 -12.78
N ALA A 90 14.81 -4.75 -11.47
CA ALA A 90 15.74 -5.38 -10.55
C ALA A 90 15.61 -6.92 -10.50
N GLY A 91 14.69 -7.51 -11.28
CA GLY A 91 14.43 -8.95 -11.29
C GLY A 91 13.65 -9.47 -10.08
N GLY A 92 13.07 -8.56 -9.28
CA GLY A 92 12.17 -8.91 -8.18
C GLY A 92 10.73 -9.08 -8.65
N ARG A 93 9.89 -9.63 -7.77
CA ARG A 93 8.47 -9.85 -8.09
C ARG A 93 7.66 -8.56 -7.93
N SER A 94 7.07 -8.09 -9.03
CA SER A 94 6.24 -6.89 -9.08
C SER A 94 4.75 -7.25 -9.13
N VAL A 95 4.00 -6.84 -8.11
CA VAL A 95 2.58 -7.16 -7.92
C VAL A 95 1.72 -5.91 -8.06
N GLY A 96 0.59 -6.03 -8.78
CA GLY A 96 -0.39 -4.96 -8.95
C GLY A 96 -1.78 -5.42 -8.52
N LEU A 97 -2.27 -4.87 -7.41
CA LEU A 97 -3.63 -5.07 -6.92
C LEU A 97 -4.51 -3.95 -7.47
N GLY A 98 -5.06 -4.15 -8.66
CA GLY A 98 -5.94 -3.19 -9.32
C GLY A 98 -7.32 -3.15 -8.68
N ILE A 99 -8.06 -2.08 -8.92
CA ILE A 99 -9.50 -2.01 -8.63
C ILE A 99 -10.23 -1.82 -9.97
N THR A 100 -11.55 -1.91 -9.98
CA THR A 100 -12.38 -1.61 -11.14
C THR A 100 -13.07 -0.27 -10.91
N LEU A 101 -12.64 0.76 -11.64
CA LEU A 101 -13.26 2.08 -11.64
C LEU A 101 -13.81 2.43 -13.03
N PRO A 102 -14.89 3.25 -13.12
CA PRO A 102 -15.52 3.61 -14.40
C PRO A 102 -14.60 4.26 -15.44
N ARG A 103 -13.43 4.77 -15.04
CA ARG A 103 -12.48 5.49 -15.91
C ARG A 103 -11.03 5.10 -15.64
N GLU A 104 -10.78 3.88 -15.16
CA GLU A 104 -9.45 3.52 -14.71
C GLU A 104 -8.46 3.37 -15.87
N GLN A 105 -7.23 3.82 -15.62
CA GLN A 105 -6.08 3.40 -16.40
C GLN A 105 -5.71 2.01 -15.86
N GLY A 106 -5.78 0.99 -16.70
CA GLY A 106 -5.53 -0.40 -16.30
C GLY A 106 -4.14 -0.63 -15.69
N ILE A 107 -3.80 -1.89 -15.44
CA ILE A 107 -2.52 -2.26 -14.83
C ILE A 107 -1.34 -1.82 -15.70
N ASN A 108 -0.34 -1.21 -15.06
CA ASN A 108 0.87 -0.78 -15.74
C ASN A 108 1.72 -1.97 -16.23
N LYS A 109 2.54 -1.74 -17.25
CA LYS A 109 3.28 -2.79 -17.96
C LYS A 109 4.41 -3.45 -17.18
N TYR A 110 4.73 -2.98 -15.98
CA TYR A 110 5.81 -3.53 -15.14
C TYR A 110 5.27 -4.44 -14.03
N VAL A 111 3.98 -4.77 -14.07
CA VAL A 111 3.38 -5.73 -13.14
C VAL A 111 3.50 -7.13 -13.72
N ASP A 112 4.09 -8.05 -12.94
CA ASP A 112 4.27 -9.45 -13.31
C ASP A 112 3.07 -10.29 -12.87
N THR A 113 2.54 -9.98 -11.69
CA THR A 113 1.39 -10.66 -11.08
C THR A 113 0.32 -9.62 -10.78
N SER A 114 -0.88 -9.77 -11.35
CA SER A 114 -1.99 -8.85 -11.13
C SER A 114 -3.26 -9.54 -10.66
N ILE A 115 -4.04 -8.81 -9.88
CA ILE A 115 -5.40 -9.16 -9.48
C ILE A 115 -6.23 -7.89 -9.61
N ILE A 116 -7.40 -7.98 -10.23
CA ILE A 116 -8.32 -6.85 -10.37
C ILE A 116 -9.50 -7.08 -9.44
N PHE A 117 -9.64 -6.21 -8.45
CA PHE A 117 -10.75 -6.24 -7.52
C PHE A 117 -11.93 -5.39 -8.03
N LYS A 118 -13.14 -5.73 -7.61
CA LYS A 118 -14.36 -4.94 -7.70
C LYS A 118 -14.62 -4.21 -6.39
N HIS A 119 -14.26 -4.82 -5.26
CA HIS A 119 -14.54 -4.27 -3.93
C HIS A 119 -13.25 -3.76 -3.26
N PHE A 120 -13.25 -2.48 -2.87
CA PHE A 120 -12.11 -1.84 -2.21
C PHE A 120 -11.67 -2.60 -0.95
N PHE A 121 -12.60 -2.99 -0.08
CA PHE A 121 -12.25 -3.62 1.18
C PHE A 121 -11.51 -4.96 1.00
N VAL A 122 -11.83 -5.75 -0.03
CA VAL A 122 -11.10 -7.01 -0.31
C VAL A 122 -9.66 -6.69 -0.71
N ARG A 123 -9.49 -5.73 -1.63
CA ARG A 123 -8.18 -5.25 -2.07
C ARG A 123 -7.32 -4.77 -0.90
N LYS A 124 -7.88 -3.99 0.01
CA LYS A 124 -7.16 -3.44 1.15
C LYS A 124 -6.70 -4.52 2.14
N ILE A 125 -7.54 -5.53 2.38
CA ILE A 125 -7.12 -6.69 3.19
C ILE A 125 -5.95 -7.42 2.53
N MET A 126 -5.91 -7.52 1.20
CA MET A 126 -4.76 -8.13 0.52
C MET A 126 -3.45 -7.38 0.74
N PHE A 127 -3.46 -6.03 0.74
CA PHE A 127 -2.29 -5.25 1.13
C PHE A 127 -1.86 -5.53 2.57
N LEU A 128 -2.79 -5.47 3.53
CA LEU A 128 -2.47 -5.63 4.95
C LEU A 128 -1.95 -7.03 5.31
N GLN A 129 -2.50 -8.08 4.69
CA GLN A 129 -2.14 -9.47 5.02
C GLN A 129 -0.85 -9.94 4.36
N HIS A 130 -0.44 -9.34 3.23
CA HIS A 130 0.71 -9.81 2.46
C HIS A 130 1.90 -8.84 2.49
N SER A 131 1.84 -7.79 3.30
CA SER A 131 2.91 -6.82 3.45
C SER A 131 3.56 -6.90 4.83
N GLN A 132 4.88 -7.05 4.88
CA GLN A 132 5.66 -6.99 6.13
C GLN A 132 6.09 -5.57 6.51
N GLY A 133 5.82 -4.60 5.65
CA GLY A 133 6.05 -3.17 5.90
C GLY A 133 5.54 -2.32 4.74
N ILE A 134 5.28 -1.05 4.98
CA ILE A 134 4.63 -0.16 4.02
C ILE A 134 5.43 1.12 3.86
N ILE A 135 5.68 1.53 2.63
CA ILE A 135 6.24 2.85 2.29
C ILE A 135 5.14 3.68 1.65
N ILE A 136 4.95 4.88 2.17
CA ILE A 136 3.93 5.83 1.74
C ILE A 136 4.66 7.06 1.18
N CYS A 137 4.67 7.16 -0.14
CA CYS A 137 5.18 8.33 -0.87
C CYS A 137 4.09 9.42 -0.98
N PRO A 138 4.46 10.67 -1.28
CA PRO A 138 3.50 11.77 -1.45
C PRO A 138 2.35 11.42 -2.42
N GLY A 139 1.11 11.72 -2.00
CA GLY A 139 -0.09 11.20 -2.62
C GLY A 139 -1.38 11.93 -2.25
N GLY A 140 -2.48 11.58 -2.92
CA GLY A 140 -3.79 12.21 -2.69
C GLY A 140 -4.72 11.35 -1.84
N PHE A 141 -6.03 11.52 -2.01
CA PHE A 141 -7.05 10.80 -1.23
C PHE A 141 -6.89 9.28 -1.22
N GLY A 142 -6.56 8.64 -2.35
CA GLY A 142 -6.33 7.20 -2.35
C GLY A 142 -5.13 6.77 -1.48
N THR A 143 -4.09 7.60 -1.42
CA THR A 143 -2.93 7.36 -0.55
C THR A 143 -3.29 7.60 0.92
N PHE A 144 -4.05 8.65 1.22
CA PHE A 144 -4.55 8.90 2.58
C PHE A 144 -5.48 7.79 3.06
N ASP A 145 -6.34 7.27 2.19
CA ASP A 145 -7.26 6.18 2.49
C ASP A 145 -6.51 4.91 2.94
N GLU A 146 -5.49 4.48 2.18
CA GLU A 146 -4.64 3.34 2.56
C GLU A 146 -3.83 3.62 3.83
N MET A 147 -3.31 4.85 3.98
CA MET A 147 -2.55 5.26 5.17
C MET A 147 -3.39 5.19 6.44
N PHE A 148 -4.53 5.87 6.47
CA PHE A 148 -5.38 5.94 7.66
C PHE A 148 -6.05 4.62 7.96
N GLU A 149 -6.39 3.81 6.95
CA GLU A 149 -6.89 2.46 7.19
C GLU A 149 -5.81 1.59 7.85
N THR A 150 -4.57 1.62 7.35
CA THR A 150 -3.47 0.87 7.95
C THR A 150 -3.23 1.30 9.40
N LEU A 151 -3.14 2.61 9.67
CA LEU A 151 -2.96 3.15 11.02
C LEU A 151 -4.08 2.71 11.96
N THR A 152 -5.34 2.80 11.49
CA THR A 152 -6.52 2.36 12.24
C THR A 152 -6.45 0.87 12.56
N MET A 153 -6.09 0.05 11.58
CA MET A 153 -6.01 -1.41 11.74
C MET A 153 -4.91 -1.85 12.70
N ILE A 154 -3.77 -1.17 12.69
CA ILE A 154 -2.69 -1.41 13.65
C ILE A 154 -3.09 -0.96 15.06
N GLN A 155 -3.64 0.25 15.21
CA GLN A 155 -4.05 0.80 16.50
C GLN A 155 -5.11 -0.07 17.19
N THR A 156 -6.07 -0.57 16.42
CA THR A 156 -7.14 -1.47 16.90
C THR A 156 -6.71 -2.94 17.03
N ARG A 157 -5.44 -3.25 16.72
CA ARG A 157 -4.86 -4.61 16.76
C ARG A 157 -5.60 -5.61 15.86
N LYS A 158 -6.13 -5.13 14.73
CA LYS A 158 -6.80 -5.95 13.71
C LYS A 158 -5.90 -6.30 12.53
N ALA A 159 -4.74 -5.67 12.43
CA ALA A 159 -3.66 -6.08 11.55
C ALA A 159 -2.37 -6.32 12.35
N PRO A 160 -1.40 -7.09 11.80
CA PRO A 160 -0.08 -7.22 12.39
C PRO A 160 0.58 -5.85 12.57
N ARG A 161 1.40 -5.71 13.61
CA ARG A 161 2.26 -4.54 13.76
C ARG A 161 3.38 -4.62 12.73
N ILE A 162 3.24 -3.86 11.65
CA ILE A 162 4.25 -3.72 10.60
C ILE A 162 4.75 -2.27 10.56
N PRO A 163 6.03 -2.04 10.25
CA PRO A 163 6.57 -0.70 10.07
C PRO A 163 5.91 0.02 8.90
N ILE A 164 5.63 1.31 9.10
CA ILE A 164 5.13 2.26 8.11
C ILE A 164 6.16 3.38 7.99
N VAL A 165 6.57 3.66 6.75
CA VAL A 165 7.45 4.78 6.43
C VAL A 165 6.68 5.82 5.63
N LEU A 166 6.69 7.05 6.11
CA LEU A 166 6.22 8.24 5.41
C LEU A 166 7.44 8.90 4.75
N TYR A 167 7.58 8.67 3.44
CA TYR A 167 8.71 9.17 2.67
C TYR A 167 8.51 10.66 2.35
N GLN A 168 9.58 11.45 2.48
CA GLN A 168 9.60 12.91 2.34
C GLN A 168 8.83 13.60 3.46
N GLY A 169 9.41 13.63 4.65
CA GLY A 169 8.79 14.05 5.91
C GLY A 169 8.12 15.42 5.84
N ASN A 170 8.72 16.37 5.11
CA ASN A 170 8.16 17.71 4.90
C ASN A 170 6.77 17.69 4.25
N TYR A 171 6.46 16.69 3.42
CA TYR A 171 5.13 16.54 2.82
C TYR A 171 4.06 16.17 3.86
N TRP A 172 4.45 15.48 4.91
CA TRP A 172 3.55 14.91 5.94
C TRP A 172 3.48 15.76 7.20
N HIS A 173 4.48 16.60 7.44
CA HIS A 173 4.66 17.37 8.67
C HIS A 173 3.37 18.10 9.09
N ASP A 174 2.80 18.94 8.23
CA ASP A 174 1.61 19.73 8.57
C ASP A 174 0.39 18.86 8.94
N LEU A 175 0.23 17.72 8.29
CA LEU A 175 -0.86 16.78 8.58
C LEU A 175 -0.65 16.12 9.95
N PHE A 176 0.57 15.64 10.21
CA PHE A 176 0.89 14.93 11.45
C PHE A 176 0.99 15.88 12.65
N ASP A 177 1.43 17.12 12.45
CA ASP A 177 1.34 18.17 13.46
C ASP A 177 -0.11 18.41 13.86
N TRP A 178 -1.05 18.49 12.90
CA TRP A 178 -2.46 18.63 13.21
C TRP A 178 -3.03 17.41 13.94
N LEU A 179 -2.62 16.20 13.58
CA LEU A 179 -3.00 14.96 14.27
C LEU A 179 -2.48 14.95 15.72
N ASP A 180 -1.20 15.24 15.93
CA ASP A 180 -0.54 15.20 17.24
C ASP A 180 -0.90 16.39 18.14
N THR A 181 -1.46 17.46 17.56
CA THR A 181 -1.97 18.60 18.33
C THR A 181 -3.48 18.57 18.44
N THR A 182 -4.21 18.89 17.38
CA THR A 182 -5.65 19.13 17.45
C THR A 182 -6.39 17.83 17.73
N VAL A 183 -6.09 16.77 17.00
CA VAL A 183 -6.85 15.51 17.10
C VAL A 183 -6.51 14.78 18.40
N LEU A 184 -5.22 14.72 18.77
CA LEU A 184 -4.75 14.11 20.00
C LEU A 184 -5.19 14.88 21.25
N ASN A 185 -5.02 16.20 21.30
CA ASN A 185 -5.40 17.00 22.48
C ASN A 185 -6.90 16.98 22.76
N ASN A 186 -7.73 16.72 21.74
CA ASN A 186 -9.17 16.55 21.91
C ASN A 186 -9.57 15.07 22.17
N GLY A 187 -8.60 14.16 22.36
CA GLY A 187 -8.85 12.76 22.74
C GLY A 187 -9.43 11.88 21.63
N MET A 188 -9.27 12.28 20.36
CA MET A 188 -9.86 11.55 19.23
C MET A 188 -9.00 10.36 18.76
N ILE A 189 -7.70 10.38 19.06
CA ILE A 189 -6.76 9.32 18.71
C ILE A 189 -5.85 9.00 19.90
N SER A 190 -5.18 7.84 19.84
CA SER A 190 -4.03 7.55 20.70
C SER A 190 -2.77 8.14 20.07
N PRO A 191 -1.71 8.40 20.86
CA PRO A 191 -0.41 8.78 20.30
C PRO A 191 0.07 7.78 19.25
N LEU A 192 0.69 8.28 18.18
CA LEU A 192 1.32 7.42 17.19
C LEU A 192 2.45 6.63 17.84
N ASP A 193 2.56 5.35 17.50
CA ASP A 193 3.66 4.53 17.99
C ASP A 193 4.92 4.83 17.16
N PRO A 194 5.97 5.42 17.76
CA PRO A 194 7.20 5.76 17.04
C PRO A 194 7.98 4.51 16.59
N GLY A 195 7.70 3.33 17.15
CA GLY A 195 8.22 2.06 16.65
C GLY A 195 7.46 1.50 15.44
N ILE A 196 6.38 2.16 15.01
CA ILE A 196 5.56 1.76 13.86
C ILE A 196 5.66 2.80 12.76
N VAL A 197 5.41 4.07 13.07
CA VAL A 197 5.37 5.15 12.07
C VAL A 197 6.69 5.90 12.08
N ASN A 198 7.35 5.92 10.92
CA ASN A 198 8.66 6.52 10.73
C ASN A 198 8.61 7.54 9.59
N PHE A 199 9.37 8.62 9.70
CA PHE A 199 9.52 9.63 8.66
C PHE A 199 10.96 9.61 8.19
N THR A 200 11.18 9.63 6.88
CA THR A 200 12.53 9.76 6.33
C THR A 200 12.48 10.38 4.94
N ASP A 201 13.57 11.06 4.59
CA ASP A 201 13.82 11.59 3.26
C ASP A 201 14.81 10.70 2.46
N ASP A 202 15.35 9.67 3.11
CA ASP A 202 16.36 8.75 2.58
C ASP A 202 15.72 7.45 2.05
N VAL A 203 16.14 7.07 0.84
CA VAL A 203 15.62 5.90 0.13
C VAL A 203 16.08 4.59 0.78
N GLU A 204 17.32 4.53 1.26
CA GLU A 204 17.88 3.33 1.86
C GLU A 204 17.28 3.10 3.25
N GLU A 205 17.20 4.14 4.06
CA GLU A 205 16.57 4.11 5.39
C GLU A 205 15.11 3.66 5.30
N ALA A 206 14.35 4.20 4.34
CA ALA A 206 12.96 3.80 4.13
C ALA A 206 12.83 2.29 3.90
N VAL A 207 13.74 1.72 3.10
CA VAL A 207 13.75 0.28 2.79
C VAL A 207 14.30 -0.55 3.94
N ASP A 208 15.30 -0.07 4.68
CA ASP A 208 15.82 -0.71 5.90
C ASP A 208 14.74 -0.92 6.95
N ILE A 209 13.91 0.10 7.18
CA ILE A 209 12.83 0.05 8.16
C ILE A 209 11.79 -1.02 7.80
N VAL A 210 11.36 -1.10 6.53
CA VAL A 210 10.28 -2.04 6.10
C VAL A 210 10.77 -3.41 5.66
N SER A 211 12.07 -3.54 5.41
CA SER A 211 12.73 -4.77 4.98
C SER A 211 14.04 -4.99 5.71
N PRO A 212 14.00 -5.16 7.05
CA PRO A 212 15.21 -5.42 7.80
C PRO A 212 15.90 -6.67 7.23
N PRO A 213 17.24 -6.69 7.16
CA PRO A 213 17.99 -7.87 6.79
C PRO A 213 17.51 -9.04 7.66
N HIS A 214 17.32 -10.22 7.07
CA HIS A 214 16.96 -11.40 7.84
C HIS A 214 18.04 -11.66 8.90
N THR A 215 17.82 -11.22 10.13
CA THR A 215 18.53 -11.75 11.28
C THR A 215 18.08 -13.20 11.38
N PHE A 216 19.00 -14.13 11.15
CA PHE A 216 18.82 -15.51 11.58
C PHE A 216 18.74 -15.51 13.11
N THR A 217 17.57 -15.21 13.65
CA THR A 217 17.29 -15.49 15.04
C THR A 217 17.09 -17.00 15.11
N SER A 218 18.16 -17.70 15.45
CA SER A 218 18.10 -19.10 15.87
C SER A 218 17.15 -19.14 17.06
N LEU A 219 15.94 -19.65 16.85
CA LEU A 219 15.04 -20.00 17.95
C LEU A 219 15.70 -21.17 18.67
N HIS A 220 16.23 -20.90 19.86
CA HIS A 220 16.44 -21.89 20.92
C HIS A 220 15.17 -22.01 21.75
#